data_AF-W5P2S2-F1
#
_entry.id   AF-W5P2S2-F1
#
_cell.length_a   1.000
_cell.length_b   1.000
_cell.length_c   1.000
_cell.angle_alpha   90.00
_cell.angle_beta   90.00
_cell.angle_gamma   90.00
#
_symmetry.space_group_name_H-M   'P 1'
#
loop_
_entity.id
_entity.type
_entity.pdbx_description
1 polymer ?
#
loop_
_entity_poly.entity_id
_entity_poly.type
_entity_poly.pdbx_seq_one_letter_code
_entity_poly.pdbx_strand_id
1 'polypeptide(L)'
;CFSPHPGTPAPESSWARPAGKKTGGPAPGSSANSVHLATPRARAGGGGGGKAKKSVDKNSNEYRVRRERNNIAVRKSRDKAKQRNVETQQKVLELTSDNDRLRKRVEQLSRELDTLRGIFRQLPESSLVKAMGNC
;
A
#
# COMPACT_ATOMS: atom_id res chain seq x y z
N CYS A 1 2.54 42.22 20.01
CA CYS A 1 1.52 41.90 19.01
C CYS A 1 2.15 40.97 17.96
N PHE A 2 1.99 39.66 18.12
CA PHE A 2 2.45 38.67 17.15
C PHE A 2 1.22 37.87 16.73
N SER A 3 0.75 38.12 15.51
CA SER A 3 -0.41 37.41 14.94
C SER A 3 0.02 36.02 14.47
N PRO A 4 -0.76 34.95 14.73
CA PRO A 4 -0.49 33.64 14.16
C PRO A 4 -1.10 33.52 12.76
N HIS A 5 -0.33 32.97 11.82
CA HIS A 5 -0.80 32.58 10.49
C HIS A 5 -1.70 31.33 10.57
N PRO A 6 -2.77 31.22 9.77
CA PRO A 6 -3.63 30.05 9.77
C PRO A 6 -3.03 28.88 8.97
N GLY A 7 -2.97 27.73 9.65
CA GLY A 7 -3.19 26.38 9.11
C GLY A 7 -2.59 26.02 7.75
N THR A 8 -1.43 25.38 7.76
CA THR A 8 -1.02 24.47 6.68
C THR A 8 -2.00 23.29 6.58
N PRO A 9 -2.63 23.02 5.42
CA PRO A 9 -3.39 21.79 5.23
C PRO A 9 -2.45 20.58 5.18
N ALA A 10 -2.88 19.48 5.81
CA ALA A 10 -2.17 18.21 5.88
C ALA A 10 -1.88 17.61 4.49
N PRO A 11 -0.81 16.81 4.32
CA PRO A 11 -0.53 16.15 3.05
C PRO A 11 -1.61 15.11 2.76
N GLU A 12 -2.28 15.32 1.62
CA GLU A 12 -3.30 14.45 1.06
C GLU A 12 -2.73 13.05 0.86
N SER A 13 -3.35 12.07 1.52
CA SER A 13 -3.06 10.65 1.38
C SER A 13 -3.31 10.19 -0.06
N SER A 14 -2.24 10.09 -0.84
CA SER A 14 -2.19 9.72 -2.25
C SER A 14 -2.58 8.27 -2.60
N TRP A 15 -3.27 7.55 -1.71
CA TRP A 15 -3.72 6.18 -1.96
C TRP A 15 -5.18 6.06 -2.41
N ALA A 16 -5.91 7.18 -2.51
CA ALA A 16 -7.30 7.17 -2.95
C ALA A 16 -7.43 7.31 -4.48
N ARG A 17 -7.33 6.19 -5.21
CA ARG A 17 -8.08 5.98 -6.47
C ARG A 17 -8.07 4.52 -6.93
N PRO A 18 -9.25 3.92 -7.09
CA PRO A 18 -9.51 3.29 -8.38
C PRO A 18 -10.93 3.63 -8.87
N ALA A 19 -11.05 4.63 -9.74
CA ALA A 19 -12.22 4.80 -10.59
C ALA A 19 -11.80 4.47 -12.03
N GLY A 20 -11.87 3.19 -12.39
CA GLY A 20 -11.58 2.70 -13.74
C GLY A 20 -12.82 2.07 -14.36
N LYS A 21 -13.81 2.88 -14.76
CA LYS A 21 -14.80 2.47 -15.77
C LYS A 21 -14.04 2.27 -17.09
N LYS A 22 -14.06 1.07 -17.66
CA LYS A 22 -13.57 0.83 -19.03
C LYS A 22 -14.78 0.58 -19.94
N THR A 23 -15.26 1.67 -20.52
CA THR A 23 -16.00 1.69 -21.78
C THR A 23 -15.04 1.34 -22.92
N GLY A 24 -15.55 0.65 -23.94
CA GLY A 24 -14.76 0.11 -25.05
C GLY A 24 -14.40 1.14 -26.12
N GLY A 25 -13.34 0.82 -26.88
CA GLY A 25 -12.96 1.44 -28.14
C GLY A 25 -11.54 1.01 -28.55
N PRO A 26 -11.31 0.47 -29.77
CA PRO A 26 -9.97 0.16 -30.24
C PRO A 26 -9.34 1.39 -30.93
N ALA A 27 -8.22 1.87 -30.43
CA ALA A 27 -7.36 2.85 -31.12
C ALA A 27 -6.18 2.11 -31.78
N PRO A 28 -5.82 2.42 -33.05
CA PRO A 28 -4.65 1.86 -33.70
C PRO A 28 -3.42 2.77 -33.54
N GLY A 29 -2.24 2.15 -33.44
CA GLY A 29 -0.96 2.76 -33.81
C GLY A 29 -0.11 3.30 -32.65
N SER A 30 1.02 2.64 -32.39
CA SER A 30 2.34 3.27 -32.59
C SER A 30 3.46 2.27 -32.29
N SER A 31 4.42 2.24 -33.22
CA SER A 31 5.61 1.42 -33.22
C SER A 31 6.57 1.84 -32.12
N ALA A 32 7.12 0.89 -31.37
CA ALA A 32 8.29 1.12 -30.52
C ALA A 32 9.24 -0.07 -30.67
N ASN A 33 10.38 0.20 -31.31
CA ASN A 33 11.54 -0.68 -31.36
C ASN A 33 12.00 -0.98 -29.93
N SER A 34 12.26 -2.25 -29.62
CA SER A 34 13.05 -2.62 -28.44
C SER A 34 13.98 -3.77 -28.78
N VAL A 35 15.26 -3.49 -28.64
CA VAL A 35 16.41 -4.37 -28.84
C VAL A 35 16.32 -5.58 -27.91
N HIS A 36 16.37 -6.79 -28.46
CA HIS A 36 16.35 -8.03 -27.70
C HIS A 36 17.77 -8.42 -27.27
N LEU A 37 18.04 -8.38 -25.96
CA LEU A 37 19.20 -9.06 -25.37
C LEU A 37 18.80 -10.51 -25.07
N ALA A 38 19.50 -11.44 -25.72
CA ALA A 38 19.21 -12.87 -25.69
C ALA A 38 19.55 -13.50 -24.33
N THR A 39 18.72 -14.46 -23.90
CA THR A 39 19.09 -15.47 -22.89
C THR A 39 18.52 -16.80 -23.36
N PRO A 40 19.32 -17.87 -23.54
CA PRO A 40 18.80 -19.16 -23.97
C PRO A 40 18.36 -19.95 -22.73
N ARG A 41 17.11 -20.43 -22.69
CA ARG A 41 16.76 -21.55 -21.82
C ARG A 41 15.99 -22.59 -22.61
N ALA A 42 16.59 -23.78 -22.63
CA ALA A 42 16.15 -24.95 -23.35
C ALA A 42 14.75 -25.44 -22.90
N ARG A 43 13.94 -25.69 -23.93
CA ARG A 43 12.85 -26.68 -24.10
C ARG A 43 12.33 -27.43 -22.86
N ALA A 44 11.02 -27.25 -22.61
CA ALA A 44 10.06 -28.35 -22.56
C ALA A 44 8.60 -27.82 -22.72
N GLY A 45 7.89 -28.28 -23.76
CA GLY A 45 6.44 -28.41 -23.71
C GLY A 45 5.55 -27.28 -24.27
N GLY A 46 5.60 -27.05 -25.58
CA GLY A 46 4.38 -26.86 -26.39
C GLY A 46 3.67 -25.51 -26.40
N GLY A 47 3.94 -24.71 -27.44
CA GLY A 47 2.88 -23.91 -28.08
C GLY A 47 2.92 -22.39 -27.92
N GLY A 48 4.10 -21.78 -27.87
CA GLY A 48 4.24 -20.34 -28.14
C GLY A 48 4.08 -20.06 -29.64
N GLY A 49 2.88 -19.68 -30.07
CA GLY A 49 2.60 -19.21 -31.42
C GLY A 49 2.32 -17.72 -31.41
N GLY A 50 3.33 -16.92 -31.77
CA GLY A 50 3.17 -15.50 -32.01
C GLY A 50 2.08 -15.18 -33.03
N LYS A 51 1.44 -14.02 -32.84
CA LYS A 51 0.63 -13.22 -33.77
C LYS A 51 0.32 -13.87 -35.14
N ALA A 52 -0.55 -14.88 -35.13
CA ALA A 52 -1.35 -15.29 -36.28
C ALA A 52 -2.66 -15.82 -35.71
N LYS A 53 -3.80 -15.27 -36.16
CA LYS A 53 -5.13 -15.74 -35.74
C LYS A 53 -5.37 -17.15 -36.29
N LYS A 54 -4.80 -18.16 -35.64
CA LYS A 54 -5.21 -19.56 -35.85
C LYS A 54 -6.64 -19.65 -35.35
N SER A 55 -7.58 -19.86 -36.27
CA SER A 55 -8.98 -20.09 -35.93
C SER A 55 -9.04 -21.31 -35.02
N VAL A 56 -9.41 -21.08 -33.77
CA VAL A 56 -9.61 -22.18 -32.82
C VAL A 56 -11.02 -22.70 -33.03
N ASP A 57 -11.15 -24.00 -33.26
CA ASP A 57 -12.45 -24.67 -33.25
C ASP A 57 -13.07 -24.57 -31.84
N LYS A 58 -14.22 -23.91 -31.77
CA LYS A 58 -14.92 -23.61 -30.51
C LYS A 58 -15.64 -24.84 -29.94
N ASN A 59 -15.88 -25.86 -30.77
CA ASN A 59 -16.62 -27.06 -30.38
C ASN A 59 -15.68 -28.19 -29.91
N SER A 60 -14.38 -28.06 -30.17
CA SER A 60 -13.37 -29.00 -29.67
C SER A 60 -13.37 -29.12 -28.15
N ASN A 61 -13.24 -30.36 -27.68
CA ASN A 61 -13.09 -30.69 -26.25
C ASN A 61 -11.90 -29.95 -25.61
N GLU A 62 -10.79 -29.82 -26.35
CA GLU A 62 -9.58 -29.12 -25.88
C GLU A 62 -9.88 -27.63 -25.58
N TYR A 63 -10.65 -26.96 -26.45
CA TYR A 63 -11.06 -25.58 -26.24
C TYR A 63 -11.93 -25.44 -24.99
N ARG A 64 -12.91 -26.33 -24.81
CA ARG A 64 -13.80 -26.34 -23.63
C ARG A 64 -13.01 -26.47 -22.33
N VAL A 65 -12.08 -27.43 -22.27
CA VAL A 65 -11.22 -27.62 -21.08
C VAL A 65 -10.36 -26.39 -20.80
N ARG A 66 -9.76 -25.77 -21.84
CA ARG A 66 -8.97 -24.55 -21.68
C ARG A 66 -9.81 -23.38 -21.17
N ARG A 67 -11.03 -23.21 -21.70
CA ARG A 67 -11.96 -22.17 -21.26
C ARG A 67 -12.41 -22.38 -19.83
N GLU A 68 -12.72 -23.62 -19.44
CA GLU A 68 -13.12 -23.91 -18.05
C GLU A 68 -11.98 -23.61 -17.07
N ARG A 69 -10.75 -24.03 -17.39
CA ARG A 69 -9.56 -23.68 -16.58
C ARG A 69 -9.37 -22.17 -16.47
N ASN A 70 -9.55 -21.44 -17.56
CA ASN A 70 -9.43 -19.98 -17.54
C ASN A 70 -10.55 -19.33 -16.71
N ASN A 71 -11.79 -19.80 -16.82
CA ASN A 71 -12.90 -19.30 -16.01
C ASN A 71 -12.62 -19.49 -14.51
N ILE A 72 -12.10 -20.66 -14.12
CA ILE A 72 -11.66 -20.92 -12.74
C ILE A 72 -10.54 -19.95 -12.33
N ALA A 73 -9.51 -19.77 -13.16
CA ALA A 73 -8.41 -18.86 -12.87
C ALA A 73 -8.86 -17.41 -12.71
N VAL A 74 -9.82 -16.95 -13.53
CA VAL A 74 -10.40 -15.60 -13.46
C VAL A 74 -11.21 -15.42 -12.19
N ARG A 75 -12.04 -16.40 -11.81
CA ARG A 75 -12.75 -16.36 -10.52
C ARG A 75 -11.77 -16.24 -9.36
N LYS A 76 -10.76 -17.13 -9.32
CA LYS A 76 -9.71 -17.14 -8.30
C LYS A 76 -8.93 -15.82 -8.23
N SER A 77 -8.57 -15.23 -9.38
CA SER A 77 -7.81 -13.98 -9.40
C SER A 77 -8.65 -12.80 -8.90
N ARG A 78 -9.94 -12.77 -9.24
CA ARG A 78 -10.89 -11.77 -8.74
C ARG A 78 -11.08 -11.88 -7.23
N ASP A 79 -11.30 -13.08 -6.71
CA ASP A 79 -11.50 -13.29 -5.28
C ASP A 79 -10.24 -12.92 -4.49
N LYS A 80 -9.04 -13.28 -5.00
CA LYS A 80 -7.78 -12.83 -4.41
C LYS A 80 -7.63 -11.30 -4.43
N ALA A 81 -8.11 -10.62 -5.47
CA ALA A 81 -8.07 -9.15 -5.53
C ALA A 81 -9.04 -8.52 -4.53
N LYS A 82 -10.26 -9.05 -4.40
CA LYS A 82 -11.22 -8.61 -3.38
C LYS A 82 -10.66 -8.80 -1.98
N GLN A 83 -10.07 -9.97 -1.71
CA GLN A 83 -9.46 -10.29 -0.42
C GLN A 83 -8.34 -9.30 -0.08
N ARG A 84 -7.44 -9.01 -1.01
CA ARG A 84 -6.39 -7.99 -0.81
C ARG A 84 -6.96 -6.61 -0.48
N ASN A 85 -8.06 -6.21 -1.10
CA ASN A 85 -8.69 -4.92 -0.82
C ASN A 85 -9.26 -4.89 0.60
N VAL A 86 -9.92 -5.97 1.04
CA VAL A 86 -10.45 -6.09 2.40
C VAL A 86 -9.31 -6.08 3.43
N GLU A 87 -8.25 -6.85 3.20
CA GLU A 87 -7.05 -6.87 4.06
C GLU A 87 -6.41 -5.48 4.16
N THR A 88 -6.35 -4.74 3.05
CA THR A 88 -5.82 -3.37 3.04
C THR A 88 -6.70 -2.45 3.88
N GLN A 89 -8.03 -2.52 3.74
CA GLN A 89 -8.95 -1.74 4.56
C GLN A 89 -8.80 -2.07 6.05
N GLN A 90 -8.71 -3.36 6.38
CA GLN A 90 -8.46 -3.80 7.75
C GLN A 90 -7.13 -3.26 8.27
N LYS A 91 -6.08 -3.27 7.45
CA LYS A 91 -4.77 -2.76 7.87
C LYS A 91 -4.77 -1.26 8.15
N VAL A 92 -5.54 -0.48 7.39
CA VAL A 92 -5.72 0.95 7.65
C VAL A 92 -6.38 1.16 9.02
N LEU A 93 -7.40 0.38 9.36
CA LEU A 93 -8.07 0.48 10.66
C LEU A 93 -7.12 0.13 11.82
N GLU A 94 -6.37 -0.97 11.69
CA GLU A 94 -5.35 -1.37 12.67
C GLU A 94 -4.31 -0.26 12.88
N LEU A 95 -3.72 0.23 11.79
CA LEU A 95 -2.67 1.26 11.84
C LEU A 95 -3.21 2.57 12.42
N THR A 96 -4.45 2.93 12.13
CA THR A 96 -5.09 4.13 12.70
C THR A 96 -5.23 3.99 14.22
N SER A 97 -5.76 2.86 14.69
CA SER A 97 -5.89 2.56 16.12
C SER A 97 -4.54 2.57 16.85
N ASP A 98 -3.53 1.91 16.26
CA ASP A 98 -2.19 1.91 16.82
C ASP A 98 -1.56 3.30 16.84
N ASN A 99 -1.77 4.11 15.79
CA ASN A 99 -1.27 5.48 15.75
C ASN A 99 -1.88 6.32 16.87
N ASP A 100 -3.20 6.22 17.09
CA ASP A 100 -3.88 6.95 18.17
C ASP A 100 -3.40 6.50 19.55
N ARG A 101 -3.19 5.20 19.75
CA ARG A 101 -2.62 4.65 20.99
C ARG A 101 -1.22 5.21 21.25
N LEU A 102 -0.37 5.24 20.22
CA LEU A 102 0.98 5.78 20.33
C LEU A 102 0.97 7.28 20.60
N ARG A 103 0.11 8.05 19.93
CA ARG A 103 -0.06 9.48 20.17
C ARG A 103 -0.44 9.78 21.62
N LYS A 104 -1.40 9.03 22.18
CA LYS A 104 -1.79 9.14 23.60
C LYS A 104 -0.62 8.83 24.54
N ARG A 105 0.19 7.82 24.21
CA ARG A 105 1.37 7.46 25.02
C ARG A 105 2.44 8.55 24.99
N VAL A 106 2.70 9.12 23.82
CA VAL A 106 3.61 10.26 23.67
C VAL A 106 3.10 11.45 24.48
N GLU A 107 1.83 11.81 24.33
CA GLU A 107 1.22 12.93 25.05
C GLU A 107 1.30 12.74 26.57
N GLN A 108 1.00 11.53 27.07
CA GLN A 108 1.13 11.21 28.49
C GLN A 108 2.56 11.42 28.99
N LEU A 109 3.55 10.84 28.30
CA LEU A 109 4.96 10.96 28.69
C LEU A 109 5.43 12.41 28.62
N SER A 110 4.98 13.18 27.63
CA SER A 110 5.27 14.62 27.55
C SER A 110 4.72 15.37 28.77
N ARG A 111 3.47 15.11 29.18
CA ARG A 111 2.88 15.73 30.38
C ARG A 111 3.62 15.34 31.67
N GLU A 112 4.03 14.08 31.79
CA GLU A 112 4.83 13.60 32.93
C GLU A 112 6.19 14.33 32.99
N LEU A 113 6.87 14.48 31.85
CA LEU A 113 8.13 15.22 31.76
C LEU A 113 7.96 16.71 32.05
N ASP A 114 6.90 17.34 31.54
CA ASP A 114 6.63 18.75 31.80
C ASP A 114 6.30 19.00 33.27
N THR A 115 5.57 18.07 33.91
CA THR A 115 5.32 18.10 35.35
C THR A 115 6.62 18.01 36.14
N LEU A 116 7.48 17.03 35.82
CA LEU A 116 8.80 16.88 36.44
C LEU A 116 9.64 18.15 36.25
N ARG A 117 9.76 18.65 35.01
CA ARG A 117 10.47 19.90 34.72
C ARG A 117 9.91 21.09 35.50
N GLY A 118 8.60 21.19 35.63
CA GLY A 118 7.93 22.21 36.42
C GLY A 118 8.34 22.17 37.89
N ILE A 119 8.37 20.97 38.49
CA ILE A 119 8.84 20.75 39.87
C ILE A 119 10.31 21.18 40.00
N PHE A 120 11.17 20.74 39.08
CA PHE A 120 12.59 21.10 39.11
C PHE A 120 12.82 22.62 38.99
N ARG A 121 12.00 23.35 38.22
CA ARG A 121 12.12 24.81 38.10
C ARG A 121 11.70 25.58 39.35
N GLN A 122 10.87 25.00 40.21
CA GLN A 122 10.39 25.64 41.44
C GLN A 122 11.30 25.36 42.64
N LEU A 123 12.17 24.36 42.56
CA LEU A 123 13.10 24.01 43.63
C LEU A 123 14.33 24.93 43.60
N PRO A 124 14.79 25.46 44.75
CA PRO A 124 16.02 26.23 44.80
C PRO A 124 17.23 25.35 44.47
N GLU A 125 18.20 25.91 43.74
CA GLU A 125 19.43 25.26 43.26
C GLU A 125 20.14 24.41 44.34
N SER A 126 20.09 24.83 45.61
CA SER A 126 20.71 24.13 46.75
C SER A 126 20.05 22.78 47.09
N SER A 127 18.75 22.61 46.87
CA SER A 127 18.02 21.36 47.12
C SER A 127 18.13 20.37 45.95
N LEU A 128 18.31 20.88 44.73
CA LEU A 128 18.41 20.07 43.51
C LEU A 128 19.71 19.27 43.44
N VAL A 129 20.84 19.92 43.71
CA VAL A 129 22.17 19.28 43.73
C VAL A 129 22.23 18.14 44.76
N LYS A 130 21.50 18.28 45.88
CA LYS A 130 21.43 17.26 46.93
C LYS A 130 20.52 16.08 46.57
N ALA A 131 19.44 16.31 45.82
CA ALA A 131 18.56 15.24 45.36
C ALA A 131 19.19 14.40 44.22
N MET A 132 19.96 15.02 43.31
CA MET A 132 20.60 14.32 42.20
C MET A 132 22.00 13.74 42.52
N GLY A 133 22.67 14.22 43.58
CA GLY A 133 23.98 13.72 44.02
C GLY A 133 23.92 12.48 44.92
N ASN A 134 22.72 11.96 45.20
CA ASN A 134 22.49 10.79 46.04
C ASN A 134 22.16 9.51 45.23
N CYS A 135 22.42 9.52 43.91
CA CYS A 135 22.34 8.37 43.01
C CYS A 135 23.74 7.96 42.54
#